data_AF-A0A8X7NZM5-F1
#
_entry.id   AF-A0A8X7NZM5-F1
#
_cell.length_a   1.000
_cell.length_b   1.000
_cell.length_c   1.000
_cell.angle_alpha   90.00
_cell.angle_beta   90.00
_cell.angle_gamma   90.00
#
_symmetry.space_group_name_H-M   'P 1'
#
loop_
_entity.id
_entity.type
_entity.pdbx_description
1 polymer ?
#
loop_
_entity_poly.entity_id
_entity_poly.type
_entity_poly.pdbx_seq_one_letter_code
_entity_poly.pdbx_strand_id
1 'polypeptide(L)'
;MEEKQQESDQVEMKKLENLLFGSLYNPVTTNEDLVVNFSGTKKLCSGLLEYIQVTDANAADPSNAPINSVHFHQNAQLLLTAGRDRRLKFFQIDGKRNTKIQSIFLEDFPIHKAAFLPNGSQVIVSGRRNFFYSFDLEHAKFDRIGPLVGRKERSLETFEVSQDSKTIAFVGNGGYILLVSTKTKELIGEDLSVQRRWEEAVELRGADEGSTCGTSLCSSMNGALFASGTDRGIVNIYKTF
;
A
#
# COMPACT_ATOMS: atom_id res chain seq x y z
N MET A 1 5.23 -31.36 -11.87
CA MET A 1 5.79 -29.99 -11.83
C MET A 1 4.98 -29.11 -10.89
N GLU A 2 3.65 -29.22 -10.88
CA GLU A 2 2.77 -28.47 -9.96
C GLU A 2 2.97 -28.80 -8.47
N GLU A 3 3.17 -30.07 -8.09
CA GLU A 3 3.38 -30.45 -6.67
C GLU A 3 4.65 -29.82 -6.06
N LYS A 4 5.75 -29.75 -6.82
CA LYS A 4 6.99 -29.08 -6.37
C LYS A 4 6.82 -27.57 -6.22
N GLN A 5 5.97 -26.95 -7.04
CA GLN A 5 5.68 -25.52 -6.93
C GLN A 5 4.82 -25.25 -5.69
N GLN A 6 3.78 -26.05 -5.46
CA GLN A 6 2.94 -25.94 -4.25
C GLN A 6 3.72 -26.14 -2.95
N GLU A 7 4.64 -27.11 -2.91
CA GLU A 7 5.48 -27.34 -1.72
C GLU A 7 6.44 -26.17 -1.46
N SER A 8 7.05 -25.61 -2.52
CA SER A 8 7.88 -24.40 -2.41
C SER A 8 7.08 -23.20 -1.90
N ASP A 9 5.88 -22.98 -2.45
CA ASP A 9 5.02 -21.87 -2.06
C ASP A 9 4.58 -21.99 -0.58
N GLN A 10 4.31 -23.21 -0.09
CA GLN A 10 4.01 -23.44 1.33
C GLN A 10 5.20 -23.14 2.25
N VAL A 11 6.43 -23.46 1.83
CA VAL A 11 7.65 -23.15 2.59
C VAL A 11 7.89 -21.65 2.65
N GLU A 12 7.70 -20.93 1.55
CA GLU A 12 7.83 -19.47 1.49
C GLU A 12 6.78 -18.77 2.38
N MET A 13 5.53 -19.27 2.39
CA MET A 13 4.48 -18.74 3.25
C MET A 13 4.78 -18.93 4.73
N LYS A 14 5.28 -20.11 5.13
CA LYS A 14 5.71 -20.33 6.52
C LYS A 14 6.84 -19.38 6.96
N LYS A 15 7.72 -18.97 6.04
CA LYS A 15 8.74 -17.96 6.35
C LYS A 15 8.13 -16.58 6.59
N LEU A 16 7.13 -16.18 5.80
CA LEU A 16 6.38 -14.95 6.00
C LEU A 16 5.65 -14.96 7.36
N GLU A 17 4.92 -16.03 7.66
CA GLU A 17 4.24 -16.21 8.95
C GLU A 17 5.22 -16.12 10.12
N ASN A 18 6.37 -16.80 10.03
CA ASN A 18 7.41 -16.73 11.06
C ASN A 18 7.99 -15.32 11.20
N LEU A 19 8.11 -14.54 10.13
CA LEU A 19 8.62 -13.17 10.23
C LEU A 19 7.57 -12.20 10.82
N LEU A 20 6.30 -12.49 10.61
CA LEU A 20 5.17 -11.68 11.10
C LEU A 20 4.83 -12.01 12.56
N PHE A 21 4.83 -13.30 12.92
CA PHE A 21 4.31 -13.82 14.19
C PHE A 21 5.36 -14.58 15.02
N GLY A 22 6.50 -14.96 14.44
CA GLY A 22 7.53 -15.75 15.13
C GLY A 22 8.16 -15.04 16.33
N SER A 23 8.12 -13.71 16.39
CA SER A 23 8.51 -12.95 17.59
C SER A 23 7.66 -13.29 18.83
N LEU A 24 6.47 -13.89 18.66
CA LEU A 24 5.60 -14.34 19.76
C LEU A 24 6.00 -15.74 20.29
N TYR A 25 6.78 -16.52 19.52
CA TYR A 25 7.10 -17.92 19.84
C TYR A 25 8.61 -18.23 19.92
N ASN A 26 9.47 -17.36 19.40
CA ASN A 26 10.93 -17.40 19.56
C ASN A 26 11.48 -15.97 19.67
N PRO A 27 11.60 -15.40 20.88
CA PRO A 27 12.15 -14.05 21.10
C PRO A 27 13.65 -13.92 20.80
N VAL A 28 14.30 -14.96 20.25
CA VAL A 28 15.77 -15.08 20.07
C VAL A 28 16.20 -14.77 18.62
N THR A 29 15.35 -14.15 17.79
CA THR A 29 15.93 -13.34 16.69
C THR A 29 16.23 -11.97 17.29
N THR A 30 17.21 -11.96 18.19
CA THR A 30 17.72 -10.74 18.82
C THR A 30 18.13 -9.78 17.72
N ASN A 31 17.89 -8.48 17.94
CA ASN A 31 18.33 -7.39 17.07
C ASN A 31 19.85 -7.38 16.78
N GLU A 32 20.61 -8.34 17.29
CA GLU A 32 22.07 -8.50 17.19
C GLU A 32 22.55 -8.75 15.76
N ASP A 33 21.73 -9.33 14.88
CA ASP A 33 22.08 -9.55 13.48
C ASP A 33 21.71 -8.40 12.53
N LEU A 34 20.86 -7.48 12.98
CA LEU A 34 20.49 -6.29 12.21
C LEU A 34 21.65 -5.29 12.21
N VAL A 35 21.95 -4.70 11.05
CA VAL A 35 22.88 -3.55 11.01
C VAL A 35 22.33 -2.37 11.83
N VAL A 36 20.99 -2.29 11.94
CA VAL A 36 20.27 -1.31 12.75
C VAL A 36 20.15 -1.79 14.20
N ASN A 37 21.21 -1.61 14.98
CA ASN A 37 21.09 -1.57 16.43
C ASN A 37 20.30 -0.31 16.83
N PHE A 38 19.01 -0.45 17.17
CA PHE A 38 18.19 0.63 17.70
C PHE A 38 18.58 1.03 19.14
N SER A 39 19.83 0.81 19.57
CA SER A 39 20.33 1.22 20.88
C SER A 39 20.50 2.75 20.90
N GLY A 40 19.40 3.43 21.20
CA GLY A 40 19.31 4.88 21.34
C GLY A 40 18.89 5.58 20.06
N THR A 41 17.61 5.95 19.96
CA THR A 41 17.13 6.89 18.94
C THR A 41 17.76 8.27 19.19
N LYS A 42 18.97 8.49 18.69
CA LYS A 42 19.57 9.82 18.58
C LYS A 42 18.60 10.62 17.70
N LYS A 43 17.92 11.62 18.29
CA LYS A 43 17.05 12.51 17.52
C LYS A 43 17.87 13.10 16.37
N LEU A 44 17.35 13.02 15.16
CA LEU A 44 18.01 13.60 14.00
C LEU A 44 18.23 15.09 14.26
N CYS A 45 19.46 15.55 14.05
CA CYS A 45 19.76 16.96 14.16
C CYS A 45 19.10 17.70 12.98
N SER A 46 18.47 18.83 13.28
CA SER A 46 17.94 19.68 12.22
C SER A 46 19.08 20.12 11.29
N GLY A 47 18.89 20.00 9.98
CA GLY A 47 19.86 20.40 8.97
C GLY A 47 21.02 19.43 8.71
N LEU A 48 21.17 18.34 9.49
CA LEU A 48 22.21 17.33 9.27
C LEU A 48 21.60 15.91 9.34
N LEU A 49 21.53 15.25 8.18
CA LEU A 49 21.08 13.86 8.07
C LEU A 49 22.30 12.94 7.96
N GLU A 50 22.65 12.27 9.06
CA GLU A 50 23.65 11.20 9.07
C GLU A 50 22.99 9.92 8.56
N TYR A 51 23.52 9.33 7.48
CA TYR A 51 23.05 8.06 6.93
C TYR A 51 24.20 7.19 6.44
N ILE A 52 24.00 5.88 6.42
CA ILE A 52 24.93 4.90 5.87
C ILE A 52 24.16 4.06 4.85
N GLN A 53 24.73 3.91 3.66
CA GLN A 53 24.18 2.99 2.67
C GLN A 53 24.45 1.56 3.10
N VAL A 54 23.39 0.75 3.13
CA VAL A 54 23.44 -0.69 3.37
C VAL A 54 23.18 -1.44 2.07
N THR A 55 23.28 -2.77 2.10
CA THR A 55 22.96 -3.60 0.93
C THR A 55 21.57 -3.28 0.38
N ASP A 56 21.43 -3.29 -0.95
CA ASP A 56 20.14 -3.04 -1.61
C ASP A 56 19.08 -4.04 -1.12
N ALA A 57 17.89 -3.53 -0.84
CA ALA A 57 16.82 -4.31 -0.24
C ALA A 57 16.30 -5.45 -1.14
N ASN A 58 16.42 -5.30 -2.46
CA ASN A 58 16.01 -6.29 -3.46
C ASN A 58 17.20 -6.98 -4.13
N ALA A 59 18.41 -6.90 -3.57
CA ALA A 59 19.63 -7.45 -4.17
C ALA A 59 19.50 -8.93 -4.56
N ALA A 60 18.77 -9.72 -3.77
CA ALA A 60 18.55 -11.14 -4.01
C ALA A 60 17.65 -11.44 -5.23
N ASP A 61 16.75 -10.51 -5.60
CA ASP A 61 15.85 -10.67 -6.74
C ASP A 61 15.37 -9.31 -7.29
N PRO A 62 16.21 -8.62 -8.07
CA PRO A 62 15.87 -7.34 -8.67
C PRO A 62 14.60 -7.37 -9.52
N SER A 63 13.91 -6.23 -9.63
CA SER A 63 12.69 -6.13 -10.45
C SER A 63 13.04 -5.94 -11.92
N ASN A 64 12.24 -6.53 -12.82
CA ASN A 64 12.45 -6.42 -14.27
C ASN A 64 11.78 -5.17 -14.89
N ALA A 65 11.19 -4.32 -14.05
CA ALA A 65 10.51 -3.09 -14.45
C ALA A 65 10.56 -2.08 -13.28
N PRO A 66 10.17 -0.81 -13.51
CA PRO A 66 10.10 0.19 -12.45
C PRO A 66 9.27 -0.26 -11.25
N ILE A 67 9.83 -0.08 -10.06
CA ILE A 67 9.16 -0.30 -8.78
C ILE A 67 8.32 0.95 -8.49
N ASN A 68 7.01 0.78 -8.40
CA ASN A 68 6.08 1.88 -8.12
C ASN A 68 5.73 1.96 -6.62
N SER A 69 5.97 0.90 -5.86
CA SER A 69 5.71 0.90 -4.42
C SER A 69 6.76 0.12 -3.66
N VAL A 70 7.19 0.74 -2.56
CA VAL A 70 7.99 0.13 -1.51
C VAL A 70 7.31 0.46 -0.18
N HIS A 71 7.11 -0.54 0.68
CA HIS A 71 6.45 -0.32 1.96
C HIS A 71 7.00 -1.30 3.00
N PHE A 72 7.47 -0.79 4.13
CA PHE A 72 7.79 -1.63 5.28
C PHE A 72 6.51 -2.07 5.99
N HIS A 73 6.51 -3.32 6.47
CA HIS A 73 5.56 -3.75 7.48
C HIS A 73 5.89 -3.07 8.81
N GLN A 74 4.90 -2.97 9.71
CA GLN A 74 5.05 -2.38 11.04
C GLN A 74 6.17 -2.99 11.90
N ASN A 75 6.57 -4.24 11.63
CA ASN A 75 7.68 -4.90 12.33
C ASN A 75 9.07 -4.46 11.84
N ALA A 76 9.16 -3.61 10.81
CA ALA A 76 10.38 -3.11 10.17
C ALA A 76 11.33 -4.18 9.56
N GLN A 77 11.02 -5.47 9.69
CA GLN A 77 11.82 -6.56 9.16
C GLN A 77 11.30 -7.10 7.84
N LEU A 78 10.03 -6.84 7.51
CA LEU A 78 9.44 -7.24 6.23
C LEU A 78 9.28 -6.01 5.33
N LEU A 79 9.86 -6.07 4.14
CA LEU A 79 9.68 -5.07 3.09
C LEU A 79 8.89 -5.65 1.93
N LEU A 80 7.89 -4.89 1.49
CA LEU A 80 7.18 -5.10 0.25
C LEU A 80 7.81 -4.26 -0.86
N THR A 81 7.95 -4.86 -2.05
CA THR A 81 8.21 -4.13 -3.30
C THR A 81 7.19 -4.55 -4.35
N ALA A 82 6.72 -3.61 -5.16
CA ALA A 82 5.76 -3.88 -6.22
C ALA A 82 6.01 -3.00 -7.44
N GLY A 83 5.94 -3.59 -8.63
CA GLY A 83 6.31 -2.91 -9.87
C GLY A 83 5.43 -3.23 -11.07
N ARG A 84 5.77 -2.59 -12.20
CA ARG A 84 5.10 -2.83 -13.50
C ARG A 84 5.42 -4.19 -14.10
N ASP A 85 6.35 -4.94 -13.51
CA ASP A 85 6.66 -6.33 -13.87
C ASP A 85 5.57 -7.32 -13.41
N ARG A 86 4.49 -6.80 -12.81
CA ARG A 86 3.33 -7.55 -12.32
C ARG A 86 3.68 -8.46 -11.15
N ARG A 87 4.77 -8.15 -10.43
CA ARG A 87 5.24 -8.93 -9.29
C ARG A 87 5.08 -8.15 -7.99
N LEU A 88 4.50 -8.82 -7.00
CA LEU A 88 4.52 -8.42 -5.61
C LEU A 88 5.61 -9.25 -4.92
N LYS A 89 6.68 -8.61 -4.43
CA LYS A 89 7.80 -9.31 -3.80
C LYS A 89 7.97 -8.89 -2.35
N PHE A 90 8.30 -9.86 -1.51
CA PHE A 90 8.56 -9.69 -0.08
C PHE A 90 10.01 -10.02 0.24
N PHE A 91 10.65 -9.17 1.03
CA PHE A 91 12.04 -9.31 1.45
C PHE A 91 12.14 -9.20 2.97
N GLN A 92 12.94 -10.07 3.57
CA GLN A 92 13.36 -9.92 4.95
C GLN A 92 14.54 -8.95 4.99
N ILE A 93 14.40 -7.82 5.67
CA ILE A 93 15.41 -6.78 5.72
C ILE A 93 16.24 -6.92 6.99
N ASP A 94 17.52 -7.27 6.78
CA ASP A 94 18.56 -7.32 7.81
C ASP A 94 19.66 -6.26 7.59
N GLY A 95 19.65 -5.59 6.43
CA GLY A 95 20.66 -4.63 6.00
C GLY A 95 21.95 -5.26 5.47
N LYS A 96 22.02 -6.60 5.40
CA LYS A 96 23.21 -7.35 4.95
C LYS A 96 22.90 -8.19 3.72
N ARG A 97 21.99 -9.16 3.87
CA ARG A 97 21.62 -10.13 2.84
C ARG A 97 20.30 -9.77 2.15
N ASN A 98 19.37 -9.16 2.88
CA ASN A 98 18.04 -8.79 2.41
C ASN A 98 17.36 -9.93 1.60
N THR A 99 17.13 -11.06 2.27
CA THR A 99 16.70 -12.30 1.60
C THR A 99 15.29 -12.16 1.04
N LYS A 100 15.08 -12.57 -0.22
CA LYS A 100 13.73 -12.71 -0.77
C LYS A 100 12.97 -13.82 -0.04
N ILE A 101 11.78 -13.51 0.43
CA ILE A 101 10.88 -14.48 1.05
C ILE A 101 9.89 -15.05 0.03
N GLN A 102 9.23 -14.18 -0.73
CA GLN A 102 8.18 -14.60 -1.67
C GLN A 102 8.09 -13.66 -2.88
N SER A 103 7.67 -14.21 -4.02
CA SER A 103 7.35 -13.45 -5.23
C SER A 103 6.06 -13.92 -5.89
N ILE A 104 5.02 -13.09 -5.83
CA ILE A 104 3.69 -13.39 -6.38
C ILE A 104 3.54 -12.72 -7.75
N PHE A 105 3.16 -13.48 -8.77
CA PHE A 105 2.83 -12.97 -10.11
C PHE A 105 1.35 -12.68 -10.26
N LEU A 106 1.01 -11.50 -10.75
CA LEU A 106 -0.37 -11.08 -11.00
C LEU A 106 -0.62 -11.01 -12.50
N GLU A 107 -1.33 -11.99 -13.03
CA GLU A 107 -1.60 -12.07 -14.46
C GLU A 107 -2.35 -10.82 -14.95
N ASP A 108 -1.84 -10.22 -16.04
CA ASP A 108 -2.37 -8.99 -16.64
C ASP A 108 -2.63 -7.82 -15.69
N PHE A 109 -1.84 -7.73 -14.63
CA PHE A 109 -1.98 -6.69 -13.61
C PHE A 109 -0.66 -5.94 -13.32
N PRO A 110 -0.29 -4.94 -14.15
CA PRO A 110 0.81 -4.04 -13.83
C PRO A 110 0.48 -3.23 -12.56
N ILE A 111 1.29 -3.39 -11.52
CA ILE A 111 1.01 -2.80 -10.20
C ILE A 111 1.36 -1.32 -10.23
N HIS A 112 0.40 -0.46 -9.89
CA HIS A 112 0.59 0.98 -9.76
C HIS A 112 0.81 1.39 -8.31
N LYS A 113 0.07 0.79 -7.37
CA LYS A 113 0.29 1.01 -5.95
C LYS A 113 0.05 -0.26 -5.16
N ALA A 114 0.92 -0.54 -4.19
CA ALA A 114 0.73 -1.59 -3.20
C ALA A 114 1.13 -1.10 -1.80
N ALA A 115 0.36 -1.47 -0.78
CA ALA A 115 0.62 -1.05 0.59
C ALA A 115 0.07 -2.05 1.61
N PHE A 116 0.77 -2.20 2.73
CA PHE A 116 0.22 -2.86 3.92
C PHE A 116 -0.94 -2.04 4.48
N LEU A 117 -1.93 -2.73 5.06
CA LEU A 117 -2.84 -2.10 6.00
C LEU A 117 -2.03 -1.67 7.25
N PRO A 118 -2.40 -0.55 7.92
CA PRO A 118 -1.71 -0.09 9.13
C PRO A 118 -1.66 -1.13 10.27
N ASN A 119 -2.66 -2.00 10.37
CA ASN A 119 -2.68 -3.12 11.31
C ASN A 119 -1.73 -4.28 10.92
N GLY A 120 -1.12 -4.23 9.73
CA GLY A 120 -0.21 -5.24 9.20
C GLY A 120 -0.85 -6.55 8.74
N SER A 121 -2.18 -6.69 8.75
CA SER A 121 -2.83 -7.98 8.49
C SER A 121 -2.97 -8.32 7.01
N GLN A 122 -3.00 -7.31 6.13
CA GLN A 122 -3.22 -7.51 4.69
C GLN A 122 -2.39 -6.53 3.85
N VAL A 123 -2.18 -6.88 2.58
CA VAL A 123 -1.64 -5.98 1.55
C VAL A 123 -2.72 -5.69 0.52
N ILE A 124 -2.92 -4.41 0.22
CA ILE A 124 -3.78 -3.98 -0.88
C ILE A 124 -2.91 -3.70 -2.09
N VAL A 125 -3.31 -4.21 -3.25
CA VAL A 125 -2.57 -4.07 -4.52
C VAL A 125 -3.52 -3.55 -5.60
N SER A 126 -3.10 -2.47 -6.26
CA SER A 126 -3.94 -1.70 -7.18
C SER A 126 -3.20 -1.40 -8.48
N GLY A 127 -3.94 -1.18 -9.55
CA GLY A 127 -3.42 -1.16 -10.92
C GLY A 127 -4.39 -0.52 -11.90
N ARG A 128 -4.02 -0.50 -13.18
CA ARG A 128 -4.87 0.04 -14.27
C ARG A 128 -6.00 -0.90 -14.66
N ARG A 129 -6.82 -1.28 -13.69
CA ARG A 129 -7.94 -2.22 -13.79
C ARG A 129 -9.06 -1.76 -12.88
N ASN A 130 -10.29 -2.12 -13.22
CA ASN A 130 -11.49 -1.82 -12.43
C ASN A 130 -11.68 -2.77 -11.22
N PHE A 131 -10.61 -3.45 -10.81
CA PHE A 131 -10.54 -4.34 -9.67
C PHE A 131 -9.18 -4.15 -9.00
N PHE A 132 -9.08 -4.54 -7.74
CA PHE A 132 -7.84 -4.55 -6.97
C PHE A 132 -7.66 -5.92 -6.33
N TYR A 133 -6.49 -6.18 -5.76
CA TYR A 133 -6.25 -7.39 -5.00
C TYR A 133 -6.05 -7.09 -3.52
N SER A 134 -6.48 -8.03 -2.68
CA SER A 134 -6.18 -8.08 -1.26
C SER A 134 -5.42 -9.36 -0.98
N PHE A 135 -4.26 -9.23 -0.36
CA PHE A 135 -3.49 -10.37 0.12
C PHE A 135 -3.60 -10.44 1.63
N ASP A 136 -4.23 -11.50 2.13
CA ASP A 136 -4.28 -11.82 3.54
C ASP A 136 -2.96 -12.49 3.96
N LEU A 137 -2.23 -11.85 4.88
CA LEU A 137 -0.93 -12.33 5.34
C LEU A 137 -1.04 -13.44 6.37
N GLU A 138 -2.16 -13.53 7.09
CA GLU A 138 -2.40 -14.57 8.10
C GLU A 138 -2.88 -15.86 7.44
N HIS A 139 -3.79 -15.76 6.48
CA HIS A 139 -4.37 -16.91 5.79
C HIS A 139 -3.69 -17.23 4.47
N ALA A 140 -2.64 -16.51 4.11
CA ALA A 140 -1.91 -16.67 2.85
C ALA A 140 -2.83 -16.60 1.61
N LYS A 141 -3.93 -15.83 1.69
CA LYS A 141 -5.01 -15.84 0.70
C LYS A 141 -4.95 -14.60 -0.19
N PHE A 142 -4.94 -14.81 -1.50
CA PHE A 142 -4.90 -13.73 -2.47
C PHE A 142 -6.26 -13.60 -3.20
N ASP A 143 -7.01 -12.56 -2.87
CA ASP A 143 -8.36 -12.33 -3.38
C ASP A 143 -8.38 -11.19 -4.41
N ARG A 144 -9.06 -11.42 -5.53
CA ARG A 144 -9.39 -10.39 -6.53
C ARG A 144 -10.72 -9.75 -6.17
N ILE A 145 -10.73 -8.45 -5.88
CA ILE A 145 -11.93 -7.69 -5.51
C ILE A 145 -12.32 -6.74 -6.63
N GLY A 146 -13.53 -6.91 -7.15
CA GLY A 146 -14.17 -5.99 -8.07
C GLY A 146 -14.69 -6.67 -9.34
N PRO A 147 -15.44 -5.95 -10.19
CA PRO A 147 -15.74 -4.51 -10.10
C PRO A 147 -16.59 -4.13 -8.87
N LEU A 148 -16.44 -2.89 -8.38
CA LEU A 148 -17.24 -2.41 -7.25
C LEU A 148 -18.72 -2.40 -7.63
N VAL A 149 -19.54 -3.05 -6.82
CA VAL A 149 -20.99 -3.17 -7.09
C VAL A 149 -21.63 -1.79 -7.08
N GLY A 150 -22.51 -1.53 -8.05
CA GLY A 150 -23.24 -0.26 -8.14
C GLY A 150 -22.50 0.88 -8.83
N ARG A 151 -21.19 0.77 -9.10
CA ARG A 151 -20.42 1.83 -9.76
C ARG A 151 -19.41 1.31 -10.78
N LYS A 152 -19.49 1.84 -12.01
CA LYS A 152 -18.57 1.48 -13.09
C LYS A 152 -17.34 2.39 -13.07
N GLU A 153 -16.23 1.82 -12.64
CA GLU A 153 -14.91 2.48 -12.66
C GLU A 153 -14.06 2.01 -13.83
N ARG A 154 -13.25 2.92 -14.38
CA ARG A 154 -12.29 2.58 -15.45
C ARG A 154 -11.09 1.86 -14.84
N SER A 155 -10.59 2.38 -13.72
CA SER A 155 -9.41 1.88 -13.05
C SER A 155 -9.35 2.34 -11.60
N LEU A 156 -8.78 1.49 -10.75
CA LEU A 156 -8.47 1.78 -9.36
C LEU A 156 -6.94 1.82 -9.22
N GLU A 157 -6.31 2.91 -9.70
CA GLU A 157 -4.84 2.99 -9.80
C GLU A 157 -4.15 3.39 -8.50
N THR A 158 -4.82 4.24 -7.72
CA THR A 158 -4.26 4.88 -6.53
C THR A 158 -5.25 4.78 -5.39
N PHE A 159 -4.72 4.57 -4.19
CA PHE A 159 -5.51 4.49 -2.97
C PHE A 159 -4.71 4.95 -1.76
N GLU A 160 -5.43 5.19 -0.67
CA GLU A 160 -4.89 5.30 0.69
C GLU A 160 -5.72 4.48 1.66
N VAL A 161 -5.10 4.04 2.73
CA VAL A 161 -5.76 3.25 3.78
C VAL A 161 -5.90 4.11 5.02
N SER A 162 -7.09 4.10 5.63
CA SER A 162 -7.30 4.74 6.93
C SER A 162 -6.40 4.12 7.99
N GLN A 163 -5.91 4.93 8.92
CA GLN A 163 -4.98 4.48 9.96
C GLN A 163 -5.60 3.46 10.93
N ASP A 164 -6.92 3.50 11.09
CA ASP A 164 -7.67 2.48 11.82
C ASP A 164 -7.87 1.16 11.03
N SER A 165 -7.34 1.09 9.81
CA SER A 165 -7.39 -0.07 8.91
C SER A 165 -8.80 -0.52 8.54
N LYS A 166 -9.82 0.35 8.63
CA LYS A 166 -11.22 0.01 8.32
C LYS A 166 -11.67 0.40 6.92
N THR A 167 -11.03 1.40 6.33
CA THR A 167 -11.48 2.03 5.08
C THR A 167 -10.32 2.22 4.12
N ILE A 168 -10.58 1.98 2.85
CA ILE A 168 -9.68 2.26 1.73
C ILE A 168 -10.33 3.35 0.88
N ALA A 169 -9.61 4.43 0.66
CA ALA A 169 -10.03 5.51 -0.23
C ALA A 169 -9.35 5.34 -1.59
N PHE A 170 -10.11 5.05 -2.64
CA PHE A 170 -9.62 5.00 -4.02
C PHE A 170 -9.94 6.29 -4.76
N VAL A 171 -9.04 6.73 -5.64
CA VAL A 171 -9.38 7.75 -6.65
C VAL A 171 -10.17 7.08 -7.77
N GLY A 172 -11.43 7.46 -7.91
CA GLY A 172 -12.31 7.02 -8.99
C GLY A 172 -12.34 7.98 -10.18
N ASN A 173 -13.13 7.62 -11.19
CA ASN A 173 -13.42 8.43 -12.36
C ASN A 173 -14.00 9.79 -11.98
N GLY A 174 -13.61 10.85 -12.67
CA GLY A 174 -14.23 12.19 -12.52
C GLY A 174 -13.96 12.86 -11.18
N GLY A 175 -12.85 12.52 -10.50
CA GLY A 175 -12.46 13.14 -9.22
C GLY A 175 -13.21 12.62 -7.99
N TYR A 176 -14.02 11.57 -8.15
CA TYR A 176 -14.70 10.92 -7.02
C TYR A 176 -13.70 10.20 -6.12
N ILE A 177 -13.95 10.23 -4.83
CA ILE A 177 -13.25 9.39 -3.86
C ILE A 177 -14.18 8.26 -3.43
N LEU A 178 -13.75 7.03 -3.66
CA LEU A 178 -14.51 5.83 -3.35
C LEU A 178 -14.02 5.27 -2.02
N LEU A 179 -14.94 5.14 -1.06
CA LEU A 179 -14.67 4.57 0.24
C LEU A 179 -15.09 3.11 0.24
N VAL A 180 -14.12 2.22 0.42
CA VAL A 180 -14.30 0.77 0.42
C VAL A 180 -13.97 0.23 1.81
N SER A 181 -14.82 -0.63 2.37
CA SER A 181 -14.50 -1.28 3.64
C SER A 181 -13.35 -2.27 3.46
N THR A 182 -12.36 -2.24 4.34
CA THR A 182 -11.29 -3.26 4.37
C THR A 182 -11.82 -4.63 4.77
N LYS A 183 -12.90 -4.71 5.53
CA LYS A 183 -13.44 -5.99 6.02
C LYS A 183 -14.35 -6.66 5.00
N THR A 184 -15.36 -5.95 4.51
CA THR A 184 -16.32 -6.52 3.55
C THR A 184 -15.84 -6.45 2.11
N LYS A 185 -14.85 -5.58 1.83
CA LYS A 185 -14.37 -5.28 0.47
C LYS A 185 -15.43 -4.66 -0.44
N GLU A 186 -16.47 -4.08 0.15
CA GLU A 186 -17.57 -3.44 -0.54
C GLU A 186 -17.45 -1.91 -0.50
N LEU A 187 -18.04 -1.25 -1.48
CA LEU A 187 -18.18 0.21 -1.52
C LEU A 187 -19.16 0.63 -0.41
N ILE A 188 -18.69 1.44 0.54
CA ILE A 188 -19.47 1.96 1.66
C ILE A 188 -19.88 3.43 1.49
N GLY A 189 -19.22 4.14 0.57
CA GLY A 189 -19.56 5.53 0.27
C GLY A 189 -18.79 6.06 -0.92
N GLU A 190 -19.31 7.14 -1.48
CA GLU A 190 -18.63 7.96 -2.48
C GLU A 190 -18.72 9.41 -2.02
N ASP A 191 -17.61 10.14 -2.13
CA ASP A 191 -17.61 11.57 -1.87
C ASP A 191 -17.47 12.35 -3.18
N LEU A 192 -18.44 13.24 -3.38
CA LEU A 192 -18.64 14.14 -4.50
C LEU A 192 -18.15 15.57 -4.19
N SER A 193 -17.58 15.81 -3.02
CA SER A 193 -17.29 17.18 -2.53
C SER A 193 -16.28 17.96 -3.37
N VAL A 194 -15.55 17.30 -4.29
CA VAL A 194 -14.80 17.97 -5.36
C VAL A 194 -15.74 18.68 -6.36
N GLN A 195 -16.93 18.13 -6.62
CA GLN A 195 -17.95 18.66 -7.54
C GLN A 195 -18.96 19.58 -6.82
N ARG A 196 -19.44 19.22 -5.62
CA ARG A 196 -20.58 19.90 -4.97
C ARG A 196 -20.26 21.33 -4.52
N ARG A 197 -18.98 21.65 -4.32
CA ARG A 197 -18.53 23.00 -3.98
C ARG A 197 -18.56 23.96 -5.18
N TRP A 198 -18.84 23.46 -6.38
CA TRP A 198 -19.04 24.29 -7.57
C TRP A 198 -20.47 24.84 -7.66
N GLU A 199 -21.52 24.12 -7.26
CA GLU A 199 -22.89 24.66 -7.32
C GLU A 199 -23.18 25.72 -6.23
N GLU A 200 -22.59 25.58 -5.05
CA GLU A 200 -22.67 26.62 -3.99
C GLU A 200 -21.69 27.79 -4.22
N ALA A 201 -20.68 27.64 -5.10
CA ALA A 201 -19.75 28.71 -5.48
C ALA A 201 -20.10 29.42 -6.81
N VAL A 202 -21.14 28.97 -7.53
CA VAL A 202 -21.58 29.54 -8.82
C VAL A 202 -22.12 30.98 -8.72
N GLU A 203 -22.28 31.54 -7.52
CA GLU A 203 -22.57 32.99 -7.35
C GLU A 203 -21.32 33.88 -7.47
N LEU A 204 -20.11 33.32 -7.53
CA LEU A 204 -18.87 34.08 -7.76
C LEU A 204 -18.08 33.52 -8.95
N ARG A 205 -18.31 34.18 -10.10
CA ARG A 205 -17.69 34.01 -11.42
C ARG A 205 -16.27 33.43 -11.43
N GLY A 206 -16.08 32.42 -12.27
CA GLY A 206 -14.79 32.06 -12.87
C GLY A 206 -14.69 30.57 -13.14
N ALA A 207 -14.90 30.16 -14.40
CA ALA A 207 -14.70 28.79 -14.83
C ALA A 207 -13.21 28.41 -14.70
N ASP A 208 -12.91 27.38 -13.92
CA ASP A 208 -11.68 26.60 -14.05
C ASP A 208 -12.04 25.12 -13.95
N GLU A 209 -11.64 24.34 -14.95
CA GLU A 209 -11.80 22.89 -15.03
C GLU A 209 -10.83 22.20 -14.05
N GLY A 210 -11.04 22.44 -12.76
CA GLY A 210 -10.06 22.28 -11.71
C GLY A 210 -9.87 20.86 -11.14
N SER A 211 -10.54 19.84 -11.69
CA SER A 211 -10.39 18.49 -11.15
C SER A 211 -10.84 17.41 -12.12
N THR A 212 -9.87 16.84 -12.83
CA THR A 212 -10.10 15.60 -13.58
C THR A 212 -9.24 14.45 -13.07
N CYS A 213 -8.21 14.71 -12.25
CA CYS A 213 -7.22 13.71 -11.85
C CYS A 213 -6.68 13.97 -10.42
N GLY A 214 -6.96 13.11 -9.45
CA GLY A 214 -6.24 13.10 -8.17
C GLY A 214 -4.82 12.57 -8.35
N THR A 215 -3.79 13.32 -7.94
CA THR A 215 -2.37 12.96 -8.13
C THR A 215 -1.75 12.30 -6.91
N SER A 216 -2.22 12.63 -5.71
CA SER A 216 -1.67 12.16 -4.44
C SER A 216 -2.76 12.13 -3.38
N LEU A 217 -2.76 11.12 -2.51
CA LEU A 217 -3.67 11.01 -1.38
C LEU A 217 -2.87 10.78 -0.10
N CYS A 218 -3.38 11.20 1.06
CA CYS A 218 -2.89 10.74 2.37
C CYS A 218 -4.01 10.74 3.42
N SER A 219 -3.90 9.91 4.46
CA SER A 219 -4.83 9.87 5.60
C SER A 219 -4.21 10.46 6.87
N SER A 220 -4.99 11.11 7.74
CA SER A 220 -4.53 11.55 9.06
C SER A 220 -4.26 10.37 10.00
N MET A 221 -3.36 10.55 10.97
CA MET A 221 -2.95 9.51 11.94
C MET A 221 -4.12 8.88 12.72
N ASN A 222 -5.17 9.66 12.99
CA ASN A 222 -6.38 9.20 13.67
C ASN A 222 -7.47 8.67 12.72
N GLY A 223 -7.20 8.62 11.41
CA GLY A 223 -8.13 8.16 10.38
C GLY A 223 -9.33 9.09 10.12
N ALA A 224 -9.48 10.19 10.87
CA ALA A 224 -10.63 11.10 10.82
C ALA A 224 -10.64 12.02 9.59
N LEU A 225 -9.48 12.22 8.97
CA LEU A 225 -9.32 13.07 7.79
C LEU A 225 -8.54 12.34 6.70
N PHE A 226 -8.78 12.69 5.45
CA PHE A 226 -7.88 12.39 4.34
C PHE A 226 -7.69 13.62 3.48
N ALA A 227 -6.56 13.72 2.79
CA ALA A 227 -6.25 14.81 1.87
C ALA A 227 -6.00 14.26 0.46
N SER A 228 -6.43 15.03 -0.55
CA SER A 228 -6.21 14.72 -1.98
C SER A 228 -5.60 15.91 -2.69
N GLY A 229 -4.44 15.71 -3.29
CA GLY A 229 -3.79 16.66 -4.19
C GLY A 229 -4.28 16.48 -5.62
N THR A 230 -4.42 17.59 -6.32
CA THR A 230 -4.86 17.66 -7.72
C THR A 230 -3.73 18.12 -8.64
N ASP A 231 -3.84 17.80 -9.92
CA ASP A 231 -2.94 18.26 -10.99
C ASP A 231 -2.99 19.79 -11.23
N ARG A 232 -3.93 20.49 -10.60
CA ARG A 232 -4.05 21.96 -10.59
C ARG A 232 -3.42 22.63 -9.36
N GLY A 233 -2.74 21.87 -8.50
CA GLY A 233 -2.04 22.40 -7.32
C GLY A 233 -2.94 22.68 -6.12
N ILE A 234 -4.20 22.24 -6.14
CA ILE A 234 -5.13 22.34 -5.01
C ILE A 234 -5.05 21.05 -4.18
N VAL A 235 -5.01 21.21 -2.84
CA VAL A 235 -5.12 20.11 -1.88
C VAL A 235 -6.45 20.21 -1.14
N ASN A 236 -7.30 19.21 -1.34
CA ASN A 236 -8.57 19.08 -0.63
C ASN A 236 -8.36 18.25 0.64
N ILE A 237 -9.11 18.58 1.70
CA ILE A 237 -9.16 17.79 2.95
C ILE A 237 -10.61 17.37 3.20
N TYR A 238 -10.78 16.12 3.57
CA TYR A 238 -12.06 15.45 3.72
C TYR A 238 -12.14 14.83 5.10
N LYS A 239 -13.36 14.73 5.65
CA LYS A 239 -13.64 14.08 6.91
C LYS A 239 -14.24 12.70 6.66
N THR A 240 -13.70 11.68 7.33
CA THR A 240 -14.26 10.32 7.33
C THR A 240 -15.36 10.20 8.40
N PHE A 241 -16.37 9.37 8.13
CA PHE A 241 -17.49 9.10 9.04
C PHE A 241 -17.42 7.65 9.55
#